data_AF-A0AAW6KP26-F1
#
_entry.id   AF-A0AAW6KP26-F1
#
_cell.length_a   1.000
_cell.length_b   1.000
_cell.length_c   1.000
_cell.angle_alpha   90.00
_cell.angle_beta   90.00
_cell.angle_gamma   90.00
#
_symmetry.space_group_name_H-M   'P 1'
#
loop_
_entity.id
_entity.type
_entity.pdbx_description
1 polymer ?
#
loop_
_entity_poly.entity_id
_entity_poly.type
_entity_poly.pdbx_seq_one_letter_code
_entity_poly.pdbx_strand_id
1 'polypeptide(L)'
;MENIINWVKRPSIAKKLILSFLLILTVPIIVLSYSAYQTASSTLDGEIMDNARENVNQLNEIINQNISQKTNAMSYFSGFIKENSFKGKESDALKVKFEQFAKLHPDVEGIFTGSKDGKFIRYPDQEMPSGYNPVERDWYKKAAEHKGEVIITDPYKTASTGTMVITIAKMHEDGSGVVAVNMKIEELIKATERVTIGKKGFAFITSA
;
A
#
# COMPACT_ATOMS: atom_id res chain seq x y z
N MET A 1 -46.41 -32.45 -28.52
CA MET A 1 -46.72 -31.03 -28.24
C MET A 1 -48.11 -30.60 -28.72
N GLU A 2 -48.61 -31.09 -29.87
CA GLU A 2 -49.95 -30.71 -30.39
C GLU A 2 -51.13 -31.06 -29.48
N ASN A 3 -51.06 -32.15 -28.71
CA ASN A 3 -52.15 -32.53 -27.79
C ASN A 3 -52.30 -31.58 -26.59
N ILE A 4 -51.20 -30.98 -26.11
CA ILE A 4 -51.25 -29.96 -25.05
C ILE A 4 -51.88 -28.68 -25.61
N ILE A 5 -51.49 -28.30 -26.82
CA ILE A 5 -52.00 -27.12 -27.52
C ILE A 5 -53.50 -27.26 -27.83
N ASN A 6 -53.94 -28.43 -28.28
CA ASN A 6 -55.36 -28.70 -28.58
C ASN A 6 -56.20 -28.89 -27.32
N TRP A 7 -55.62 -29.37 -26.22
CA TRP A 7 -56.27 -29.35 -24.90
C TRP A 7 -56.50 -27.91 -24.42
N VAL A 8 -55.61 -26.95 -24.68
CA VAL A 8 -55.81 -25.53 -24.31
C VAL A 8 -56.96 -24.87 -25.09
N LYS A 9 -57.22 -25.29 -26.34
CA LYS A 9 -58.16 -24.62 -27.26
C LYS A 9 -59.67 -24.80 -26.97
N ARG A 10 -60.09 -25.75 -26.14
CA ARG A 10 -61.52 -25.95 -25.80
C ARG A 10 -61.87 -25.34 -24.44
N PRO A 11 -62.62 -24.23 -24.36
CA PRO A 11 -62.97 -23.60 -23.08
C PRO A 11 -63.87 -24.53 -22.27
N SER A 12 -63.39 -24.97 -21.12
CA SER A 12 -64.14 -25.73 -20.11
C SER A 12 -63.97 -25.02 -18.76
N ILE A 13 -65.03 -24.99 -17.95
CA ILE A 13 -65.03 -24.33 -16.62
C ILE A 13 -63.86 -24.83 -15.76
N ALA A 14 -63.56 -26.13 -15.83
CA ALA A 14 -62.44 -26.74 -15.12
C ALA A 14 -61.07 -26.15 -15.50
N LYS A 15 -60.83 -25.82 -16.79
CA LYS A 15 -59.55 -25.25 -17.23
C LYS A 15 -59.38 -23.80 -16.79
N LYS A 16 -60.47 -23.02 -16.78
CA LYS A 16 -60.48 -21.65 -16.24
C LYS A 16 -60.17 -21.68 -14.74
N LEU A 17 -60.79 -22.61 -14.00
CA LEU A 17 -60.57 -22.79 -12.57
C LEU A 17 -59.12 -23.22 -12.25
N ILE A 18 -58.59 -24.21 -12.98
CA ILE A 18 -57.19 -24.67 -12.83
C ILE A 18 -56.21 -23.53 -13.13
N LEU A 19 -56.46 -22.76 -14.20
CA LEU A 19 -55.60 -21.62 -14.56
C LEU A 19 -55.63 -20.53 -13.47
N SER A 20 -56.79 -20.21 -12.92
CA SER A 20 -56.92 -19.26 -11.82
C SER A 20 -56.17 -19.73 -10.56
N PHE A 21 -56.31 -21.01 -10.17
CA PHE A 21 -55.54 -21.56 -9.04
C PHE A 21 -54.03 -21.54 -9.29
N LEU A 22 -53.60 -21.84 -10.51
CA LEU A 22 -52.19 -21.82 -10.88
C LEU A 22 -51.62 -20.40 -10.83
N LEU A 23 -52.37 -19.40 -11.31
CA LEU A 23 -51.98 -17.99 -11.20
C LEU A 23 -51.89 -17.53 -9.74
N ILE A 24 -52.86 -17.89 -8.91
CA ILE A 24 -52.88 -17.54 -7.48
C ILE A 24 -51.68 -18.14 -6.73
N LEU A 25 -51.22 -19.34 -7.12
CA LEU A 25 -50.06 -19.97 -6.49
C LEU A 25 -48.72 -19.44 -7.03
N THR A 26 -48.64 -19.15 -8.34
CA THR A 26 -47.37 -18.76 -8.98
C THR A 26 -46.99 -17.31 -8.73
N VAL A 27 -47.95 -16.38 -8.74
CA VAL A 27 -47.67 -14.95 -8.57
C VAL A 27 -46.97 -14.66 -7.22
N PRO A 28 -47.45 -15.16 -6.06
CA PRO A 28 -46.77 -14.94 -4.78
C PRO A 28 -45.37 -15.55 -4.74
N ILE A 29 -45.17 -16.72 -5.35
CA ILE A 29 -43.85 -17.36 -5.41
C ILE A 29 -42.87 -16.49 -6.18
N ILE A 30 -43.28 -15.95 -7.34
CA ILE A 30 -42.43 -15.06 -8.15
C ILE A 30 -42.06 -13.81 -7.36
N VAL A 31 -43.03 -13.19 -6.67
CA VAL A 31 -42.79 -12.00 -5.84
C VAL A 31 -41.82 -12.32 -4.69
N LEU A 32 -42.03 -13.45 -3.99
CA LEU A 32 -41.13 -13.88 -2.91
C LEU A 32 -39.73 -14.20 -3.43
N SER A 33 -39.61 -14.89 -4.56
CA SER A 33 -38.32 -15.19 -5.19
C SER A 33 -37.59 -13.92 -5.60
N TYR A 34 -38.29 -12.95 -6.19
CA TYR A 34 -37.71 -11.66 -6.55
C TYR A 34 -37.24 -10.89 -5.31
N SER A 35 -38.09 -10.76 -4.28
CA SER A 35 -37.72 -10.11 -3.02
C SER A 35 -36.55 -10.80 -2.33
N ALA A 36 -36.53 -12.13 -2.30
CA ALA A 36 -35.44 -12.91 -1.74
C ALA A 36 -34.13 -12.68 -2.51
N TYR A 37 -34.18 -12.63 -3.84
CA TYR A 37 -33.03 -12.31 -4.68
C TYR A 37 -32.49 -10.91 -4.41
N GLN A 38 -33.37 -9.91 -4.30
CA GLN A 38 -32.97 -8.53 -4.01
C GLN A 38 -32.30 -8.39 -2.64
N THR A 39 -32.88 -9.00 -1.60
CA THR A 39 -32.28 -9.01 -0.27
C THR A 39 -30.94 -9.73 -0.29
N ALA A 40 -30.86 -10.92 -0.90
CA ALA A 40 -29.62 -11.68 -0.98
C ALA A 40 -28.51 -10.90 -1.70
N SER A 41 -28.82 -10.25 -2.83
CA SER A 41 -27.85 -9.43 -3.57
C SER A 41 -27.38 -8.25 -2.74
N SER A 42 -28.29 -7.49 -2.13
CA SER A 42 -27.94 -6.31 -1.32
C SER A 42 -27.10 -6.68 -0.09
N THR A 43 -27.41 -7.79 0.58
CA THR A 43 -26.63 -8.26 1.72
C THR A 43 -25.24 -8.70 1.29
N LEU A 44 -25.14 -9.46 0.19
CA LEU A 44 -23.84 -9.89 -0.35
C LEU A 44 -22.97 -8.70 -0.78
N ASP A 45 -23.55 -7.71 -1.45
CA ASP A 45 -22.82 -6.50 -1.85
C ASP A 45 -22.32 -5.71 -0.63
N GLY A 46 -23.14 -5.60 0.41
CA GLY A 46 -22.76 -4.99 1.69
C GLY A 46 -21.61 -5.73 2.37
N GLU A 47 -21.74 -7.04 2.57
CA GLU A 47 -20.70 -7.86 3.19
C GLU A 47 -19.38 -7.82 2.40
N ILE A 48 -19.42 -7.86 1.07
CA ILE A 48 -18.22 -7.76 0.23
C ILE A 48 -17.56 -6.39 0.42
N MET A 49 -18.35 -5.32 0.44
CA MET A 49 -17.84 -3.96 0.61
C MET A 49 -17.27 -3.71 2.00
N ASP A 50 -17.93 -4.21 3.05
CA ASP A 50 -17.47 -4.06 4.43
C ASP A 50 -16.18 -4.85 4.65
N ASN A 51 -16.09 -6.09 4.15
CA ASN A 51 -14.85 -6.86 4.17
C ASN A 51 -13.73 -6.19 3.36
N ALA A 52 -14.06 -5.58 2.22
CA ALA A 52 -13.08 -4.83 1.43
C ALA A 52 -12.54 -3.62 2.20
N ARG A 53 -13.42 -2.85 2.85
CA ARG A 53 -13.05 -1.70 3.69
C ARG A 53 -12.18 -2.13 4.86
N GLU A 54 -12.55 -3.19 5.56
CA GLU A 54 -11.79 -3.71 6.70
C GLU A 54 -10.39 -4.16 6.26
N ASN A 55 -10.28 -4.92 5.17
CA ASN A 55 -8.99 -5.34 4.63
C ASN A 55 -8.11 -4.15 4.21
N VAL A 56 -8.69 -3.13 3.57
CA VAL A 56 -7.97 -1.91 3.19
C VAL A 56 -7.52 -1.14 4.42
N ASN A 57 -8.35 -1.05 5.47
CA ASN A 57 -7.97 -0.40 6.73
C ASN A 57 -6.82 -1.14 7.41
N GLN A 58 -6.87 -2.47 7.49
CA GLN A 58 -5.77 -3.29 8.03
C GLN A 58 -4.49 -3.13 7.23
N LEU A 59 -4.58 -3.10 5.90
CA LEU A 59 -3.45 -2.85 5.03
C LEU A 59 -2.86 -1.45 5.29
N ASN A 60 -3.71 -0.43 5.40
CA ASN A 60 -3.29 0.94 5.72
C ASN A 60 -2.58 1.01 7.08
N GLU A 61 -3.09 0.31 8.10
CA GLU A 61 -2.44 0.22 9.41
C GLU A 61 -1.06 -0.44 9.34
N ILE A 62 -0.93 -1.55 8.61
CA ILE A 62 0.37 -2.22 8.44
C ILE A 62 1.38 -1.30 7.74
N ILE A 63 0.95 -0.63 6.67
CA ILE A 63 1.80 0.33 5.92
C ILE A 63 2.19 1.50 6.83
N ASN A 64 1.23 2.10 7.53
CA ASN A 64 1.49 3.23 8.42
C ASN A 64 2.40 2.84 9.58
N GLN A 65 2.23 1.66 10.16
CA GLN A 65 3.13 1.16 11.21
C GLN A 65 4.56 0.98 10.68
N ASN A 66 4.74 0.39 9.50
CA ASN A 66 6.07 0.23 8.89
C ASN A 66 6.72 1.59 8.60
N ILE A 67 5.98 2.50 7.94
CA ILE A 67 6.46 3.86 7.65
C ILE A 67 6.78 4.63 8.94
N SER A 68 5.95 4.50 9.97
CA SER A 68 6.13 5.16 11.27
C SER A 68 7.39 4.66 11.97
N GLN A 69 7.67 3.35 11.96
CA GLN A 69 8.92 2.79 12.50
C GLN A 69 10.15 3.41 11.82
N LYS A 70 10.13 3.56 10.49
CA LYS A 70 11.25 4.18 9.75
C LYS A 70 11.33 5.69 9.98
N THR A 71 10.20 6.37 10.09
CA THR A 71 10.10 7.81 10.44
C THR A 71 10.71 8.08 11.81
N ASN A 72 10.41 7.22 12.80
CA ASN A 72 10.99 7.29 14.13
C ASN A 72 12.50 7.03 14.10
N ALA A 73 12.95 6.05 13.31
CA ALA A 73 14.37 5.81 13.11
C ALA A 73 15.09 7.02 12.48
N MET A 74 14.51 7.67 11.46
CA MET A 74 15.08 8.87 10.85
C MET A 74 15.14 10.03 11.85
N SER A 75 14.14 10.16 12.73
CA SER A 75 14.16 11.16 13.81
C SER A 75 15.24 10.87 14.86
N TYR A 76 15.48 9.60 15.19
CA TYR A 76 16.60 9.21 16.05
C TYR A 76 17.94 9.53 15.39
N PHE A 77 18.15 9.10 14.14
CA PHE A 77 19.41 9.30 13.44
C PHE A 77 19.67 10.78 13.13
N SER A 78 18.66 11.61 12.88
CA SER A 78 18.86 13.04 12.64
C SER A 78 19.40 13.78 13.86
N GLY A 79 19.07 13.33 15.07
CA GLY A 79 19.62 13.86 16.31
C GLY A 79 21.01 13.29 16.63
N PHE A 80 21.24 12.02 16.28
CA PHE A 80 22.51 11.32 16.51
C PHE A 80 23.63 11.82 15.58
N ILE A 81 23.34 12.01 14.29
CA ILE A 81 24.35 12.38 13.29
C ILE A 81 24.66 13.87 13.40
N LYS A 82 25.95 14.18 13.48
CA LYS A 82 26.49 15.54 13.51
C LYS A 82 27.56 15.72 12.45
N GLU A 83 28.07 16.94 12.27
CA GLU A 83 29.14 17.22 11.30
C GLU A 83 30.39 16.32 11.49
N ASN A 84 30.76 15.96 12.73
CA ASN A 84 31.90 15.09 12.97
C ASN A 84 31.69 13.64 12.50
N SER A 85 30.43 13.20 12.36
CA SER A 85 30.08 11.81 12.05
C SER A 85 30.55 11.39 10.65
N PHE A 86 30.95 12.35 9.82
CA PHE A 86 31.52 12.13 8.50
C PHE A 86 33.05 11.96 8.50
N LYS A 87 33.69 11.83 9.67
CA LYS A 87 35.17 11.82 9.80
C LYS A 87 35.67 10.59 10.56
N GLY A 88 36.64 9.88 9.98
CA GLY A 88 37.42 8.83 10.64
C GLY A 88 36.56 7.79 11.37
N LYS A 89 36.91 7.51 12.63
CA LYS A 89 36.26 6.48 13.46
C LYS A 89 34.76 6.70 13.68
N GLU A 90 34.29 7.94 13.65
CA GLU A 90 32.86 8.24 13.83
C GLU A 90 32.04 7.79 12.61
N SER A 91 32.61 7.89 11.41
CA SER A 91 32.00 7.36 10.19
C SER A 91 31.88 5.84 10.24
N ASP A 92 32.90 5.16 10.75
CA ASP A 92 32.88 3.70 10.91
C ASP A 92 31.82 3.28 11.95
N ALA A 93 31.75 3.99 13.08
CA ALA A 93 30.73 3.76 14.10
C ALA A 93 29.31 3.99 13.57
N LEU A 94 29.10 5.01 12.73
CA LEU A 94 27.83 5.27 12.07
C LEU A 94 27.45 4.13 11.10
N LYS A 95 28.39 3.64 10.29
CA LYS A 95 28.16 2.51 9.40
C LYS A 95 27.73 1.25 10.15
N VAL A 96 28.31 0.95 11.31
CA VAL A 96 27.89 -0.20 12.14
C VAL A 96 26.44 -0.05 12.62
N LYS A 97 26.01 1.15 13.00
CA LYS A 97 24.60 1.40 13.40
C LYS A 97 23.65 1.26 12.22
N PHE A 98 24.05 1.75 11.05
CA PHE A 98 23.31 1.58 9.80
C PHE A 98 23.18 0.11 9.40
N GLU A 99 24.25 -0.68 9.55
CA GLU A 99 24.23 -2.12 9.34
C GLU A 99 23.24 -2.83 10.27
N GLN A 100 23.29 -2.53 11.57
CA GLN A 100 22.36 -3.11 12.55
C GLN A 100 20.91 -2.81 12.19
N PHE A 101 20.62 -1.56 11.85
CA PHE A 101 19.29 -1.15 11.40
C PHE A 101 18.86 -1.90 10.14
N ALA A 102 19.69 -1.93 9.10
CA ALA A 102 19.36 -2.60 7.85
C ALA A 102 19.13 -4.12 8.02
N LYS A 103 19.86 -4.78 8.92
CA LYS A 103 19.66 -6.21 9.23
C LYS A 103 18.35 -6.49 9.96
N LEU A 104 17.87 -5.54 10.77
CA LEU A 104 16.57 -5.65 11.46
C LEU A 104 15.39 -5.34 10.54
N HIS A 105 15.63 -4.69 9.40
CA HIS A 105 14.60 -4.22 8.48
C HIS A 105 14.87 -4.72 7.04
N PRO A 106 14.54 -5.98 6.71
CA PRO A 106 14.85 -6.59 5.40
C PRO A 106 14.15 -5.90 4.20
N ASP A 107 13.12 -5.11 4.47
CA ASP A 107 12.41 -4.25 3.52
C ASP A 107 13.20 -2.98 3.14
N VAL A 108 14.29 -2.68 3.85
CA VAL A 108 15.21 -1.58 3.55
C VAL A 108 16.16 -1.99 2.42
N GLU A 109 16.26 -1.15 1.40
CA GLU A 109 17.27 -1.27 0.34
C GLU A 109 18.59 -0.62 0.77
N GLY A 110 18.52 0.47 1.53
CA GLY A 110 19.69 1.06 2.16
C GLY A 110 19.32 2.22 3.07
N ILE A 111 20.16 2.45 4.08
CA ILE A 111 20.14 3.61 4.95
C ILE A 111 21.42 4.41 4.70
N PHE A 112 21.31 5.74 4.67
CA PHE A 112 22.41 6.61 4.29
C PHE A 112 22.25 8.01 4.85
N THR A 113 23.36 8.74 4.86
CA THR A 113 23.39 10.17 5.16
C THR A 113 24.27 10.89 4.16
N GLY A 114 23.84 12.10 3.78
CA GLY A 114 24.61 13.05 3.00
C GLY A 114 24.88 14.29 3.83
N SER A 115 26.10 14.82 3.77
CA SER A 115 26.43 16.12 4.35
C SER A 115 26.27 17.25 3.35
N LYS A 116 26.23 18.48 3.84
CA LYS A 116 26.22 19.70 3.00
C LYS A 116 27.46 19.85 2.11
N ASP A 117 28.60 19.31 2.53
CA ASP A 117 29.86 19.30 1.75
C ASP A 117 29.96 18.11 0.79
N GLY A 118 28.87 17.34 0.60
CA GLY A 118 28.78 16.29 -0.41
C GLY A 118 29.32 14.92 0.02
N LYS A 119 29.75 14.76 1.28
CA LYS A 119 30.14 13.44 1.80
C LYS A 119 28.91 12.56 1.92
N PHE A 120 29.11 11.28 1.66
CA PHE A 120 28.03 10.30 1.62
C PHE A 120 28.46 9.03 2.35
N ILE A 121 27.64 8.61 3.30
CA ILE A 121 27.82 7.36 4.04
C ILE A 121 26.56 6.53 3.85
N ARG A 122 26.72 5.25 3.51
CA ARG A 122 25.62 4.34 3.21
C ARG A 122 25.89 2.95 3.79
N TYR A 123 24.81 2.24 4.10
CA TYR A 123 24.80 0.78 4.20
C TYR A 123 23.56 0.20 3.51
N PRO A 124 23.65 -0.96 2.83
CA PRO A 124 24.88 -1.65 2.45
C PRO A 124 25.77 -0.78 1.54
N ASP A 125 27.08 -0.99 1.64
CA ASP A 125 28.03 -0.32 0.74
C ASP A 125 27.68 -0.69 -0.72
N GLN A 126 27.60 0.34 -1.57
CA GLN A 126 27.28 0.21 -2.99
C GLN A 126 28.14 1.18 -3.77
N GLU A 127 28.57 0.76 -4.97
CA GLU A 127 29.26 1.63 -5.89
C GLU A 127 28.29 2.70 -6.40
N MET A 128 28.68 3.98 -6.23
CA MET A 128 27.88 5.10 -6.67
C MET A 128 28.35 5.54 -8.06
N PRO A 129 27.43 5.99 -8.95
CA PRO A 129 27.82 6.56 -10.23
C PRO A 129 28.83 7.70 -10.07
N SER A 130 29.74 7.82 -11.04
CA SER A 130 30.70 8.92 -11.06
C SER A 130 29.98 10.27 -11.03
N GLY A 131 30.47 11.18 -10.19
CA GLY A 131 29.84 12.50 -9.97
C GLY A 131 28.59 12.48 -9.08
N TYR A 132 28.27 11.37 -8.40
CA TYR A 132 27.15 11.34 -7.46
C TYR A 132 27.32 12.40 -6.36
N ASN A 133 26.32 13.28 -6.25
CA ASN A 133 26.24 14.31 -5.23
C ASN A 133 24.93 14.16 -4.43
N PRO A 134 24.98 13.88 -3.11
CA PRO A 134 23.77 13.71 -2.31
C PRO A 134 22.92 14.99 -2.26
N VAL A 135 23.52 16.19 -2.31
CA VAL A 135 22.77 17.45 -2.15
C VAL A 135 21.90 17.79 -3.36
N GLU A 136 22.16 17.15 -4.50
CA GLU A 136 21.39 17.35 -5.73
C GLU A 136 20.14 16.46 -5.80
N ARG A 137 20.03 15.47 -4.91
CA ARG A 137 18.97 14.46 -4.93
C ARG A 137 17.67 15.00 -4.32
N ASP A 138 16.54 14.56 -4.88
CA ASP A 138 15.21 15.04 -4.44
C ASP A 138 14.94 14.76 -2.97
N TRP A 139 15.35 13.60 -2.45
CA TRP A 139 15.21 13.27 -1.03
C TRP A 139 15.97 14.26 -0.13
N TYR A 140 17.13 14.75 -0.57
CA TYR A 140 17.94 15.70 0.17
C TYR A 140 17.30 17.08 0.12
N LYS A 141 16.97 17.56 -1.08
CA LYS A 141 16.35 18.88 -1.31
C LYS A 141 15.05 19.00 -0.52
N LYS A 142 14.13 18.04 -0.67
CA LYS A 142 12.84 18.03 0.04
C LYS A 142 13.04 18.05 1.56
N ALA A 143 13.96 17.23 2.10
CA ALA A 143 14.20 17.19 3.55
C ALA A 143 14.85 18.49 4.07
N ALA A 144 15.74 19.11 3.29
CA ALA A 144 16.38 20.37 3.64
C ALA A 144 15.38 21.55 3.59
N GLU A 145 14.42 21.53 2.68
CA GLU A 145 13.34 22.52 2.58
C GLU A 145 12.37 22.45 3.77
N HIS A 146 12.02 21.24 4.22
CA HIS A 146 11.08 21.00 5.32
C HIS A 146 11.73 21.03 6.71
N LYS A 147 12.97 21.56 6.82
CA LYS A 147 13.70 21.95 8.04
C LYS A 147 13.29 21.25 9.34
N GLY A 148 13.54 19.94 9.41
CA GLY A 148 13.36 19.13 10.62
C GLY A 148 12.12 18.23 10.60
N GLU A 149 11.21 18.40 9.64
CA GLU A 149 10.14 17.43 9.40
C GLU A 149 10.67 16.22 8.63
N VAL A 150 10.03 15.07 8.85
CA VAL A 150 10.30 13.87 8.05
C VAL A 150 9.51 14.00 6.75
N ILE A 151 10.19 13.77 5.63
CA ILE A 151 9.56 13.71 4.32
C ILE A 151 9.56 12.30 3.78
N ILE A 152 8.62 12.02 2.89
CA ILE A 152 8.54 10.79 2.11
C ILE A 152 8.50 11.18 0.64
N THR A 153 9.36 10.60 -0.19
CA THR A 153 9.39 10.87 -1.62
C THR A 153 8.34 10.06 -2.37
N ASP A 154 7.98 10.55 -3.56
CA ASP A 154 7.35 9.71 -4.58
C ASP A 154 8.27 8.53 -4.96
N PRO A 155 7.71 7.44 -5.53
CA PRO A 155 8.46 6.33 -6.10
C PRO A 155 9.52 6.77 -7.13
N TYR A 156 10.76 6.30 -6.98
CA TYR A 156 11.81 6.50 -7.98
C TYR A 156 12.83 5.37 -7.97
N LYS A 157 13.66 5.30 -9.02
CA LYS A 157 14.76 4.34 -9.10
C LYS A 157 16.00 4.86 -8.40
N THR A 158 16.61 4.06 -7.54
CA THR A 158 17.86 4.41 -6.86
C THR A 158 19.00 4.65 -7.85
N ALA A 159 19.91 5.57 -7.51
CA ALA A 159 21.11 5.81 -8.29
C ALA A 159 22.14 4.66 -8.18
N SER A 160 22.12 3.91 -7.07
CA SER A 160 23.04 2.81 -6.79
C SER A 160 22.66 1.52 -7.53
N THR A 161 21.42 1.08 -7.38
CA THR A 161 20.98 -0.26 -7.82
C THR A 161 19.89 -0.23 -8.89
N GLY A 162 19.30 0.93 -9.18
CA GLY A 162 18.14 1.03 -10.08
C GLY A 162 16.84 0.46 -9.49
N THR A 163 16.86 0.04 -8.22
CA THR A 163 15.70 -0.51 -7.51
C THR A 163 14.63 0.56 -7.33
N MET A 164 13.36 0.20 -7.51
CA MET A 164 12.25 1.11 -7.25
C MET A 164 12.00 1.23 -5.74
N VAL A 165 12.11 2.46 -5.22
CA VAL A 165 12.02 2.74 -3.79
C VAL A 165 11.16 3.97 -3.52
N ILE A 166 10.69 4.08 -2.28
CA ILE A 166 10.39 5.36 -1.65
C ILE A 166 11.51 5.70 -0.67
N THR A 167 11.81 6.98 -0.50
CA THR A 167 12.80 7.44 0.47
C THR A 167 12.12 8.20 1.58
N ILE A 168 12.40 7.81 2.83
CA ILE A 168 12.01 8.54 4.02
C ILE A 168 13.25 9.30 4.50
N ALA A 169 13.19 10.61 4.59
CA ALA A 169 14.36 11.45 4.88
C ALA A 169 14.05 12.55 5.90
N LYS A 170 15.09 12.98 6.63
CA LYS A 170 15.01 14.07 7.61
C LYS A 170 16.34 14.81 7.69
N MET A 171 16.26 16.14 7.78
CA MET A 171 17.44 16.98 8.01
C MET A 171 18.02 16.71 9.40
N HIS A 172 19.34 16.69 9.53
CA HIS A 172 20.01 16.59 10.83
C HIS A 172 19.66 17.80 11.70
N GLU A 173 19.58 17.62 13.02
CA GLU A 173 19.21 18.69 13.95
C GLU A 173 20.22 19.85 13.98
N ASP A 174 21.51 19.56 13.77
CA ASP A 174 22.55 20.60 13.64
C ASP A 174 22.61 21.21 12.23
N GLY A 175 21.77 20.71 11.32
CA GLY A 175 21.73 21.09 9.92
C GLY A 175 22.97 20.69 9.13
N SER A 176 23.82 19.78 9.61
CA SER A 176 25.03 19.34 8.90
C SER A 176 24.76 18.54 7.62
N GLY A 177 23.54 18.02 7.47
CA GLY A 177 23.17 17.14 6.37
C GLY A 177 21.74 16.61 6.47
N VAL A 178 21.49 15.51 5.75
CA VAL A 178 20.21 14.79 5.72
C VAL A 178 20.48 13.30 5.87
N VAL A 179 19.72 12.63 6.74
CA VAL A 179 19.67 11.17 6.85
C VAL A 179 18.43 10.65 6.15
N ALA A 180 18.56 9.49 5.52
CA ALA A 180 17.50 8.90 4.74
C ALA A 180 17.57 7.37 4.72
N VAL A 181 16.42 6.76 4.45
CA VAL A 181 16.28 5.33 4.25
C VAL A 181 15.43 5.06 3.01
N ASN A 182 15.91 4.16 2.16
CA ASN A 182 15.17 3.61 1.03
C ASN A 182 14.39 2.38 1.46
N MET A 183 13.08 2.41 1.27
CA MET A 183 12.20 1.24 1.41
C MET A 183 11.87 0.70 0.02
N LYS A 184 11.97 -0.62 -0.17
CA LYS A 184 11.62 -1.28 -1.43
C LYS A 184 10.11 -1.21 -1.64
N ILE A 185 9.68 -0.77 -2.83
CA ILE A 185 8.25 -0.75 -3.17
C ILE A 185 7.67 -2.17 -3.31
N GLU A 186 8.50 -3.14 -3.69
CA GLU A 186 8.08 -4.53 -3.82
C GLU A 186 7.42 -5.07 -2.55
N GLU A 187 7.90 -4.68 -1.37
CA GLU A 187 7.33 -5.10 -0.10
C GLU A 187 5.95 -4.46 0.17
N LEU A 188 5.74 -3.23 -0.28
CA LEU A 188 4.43 -2.58 -0.25
C LEU A 188 3.45 -3.26 -1.22
N ILE A 189 3.90 -3.64 -2.41
CA ILE A 189 3.09 -4.37 -3.40
C ILE A 189 2.70 -5.76 -2.86
N LYS A 190 3.63 -6.50 -2.28
CA LYS A 190 3.34 -7.80 -1.64
C LYS A 190 2.30 -7.66 -0.52
N ALA A 191 2.27 -6.53 0.18
CA ALA A 191 1.24 -6.27 1.18
C ALA A 191 -0.14 -6.09 0.53
N THR A 192 -0.22 -5.38 -0.61
CA THR A 192 -1.50 -5.21 -1.34
C THR A 192 -2.03 -6.49 -1.96
N GLU A 193 -1.15 -7.39 -2.41
CA GLU A 193 -1.51 -8.69 -3.00
C GLU A 193 -2.24 -9.62 -2.03
N ARG A 194 -2.11 -9.41 -0.72
CA ARG A 194 -2.83 -10.18 0.30
C ARG A 194 -4.32 -9.83 0.37
N VAL A 195 -4.72 -8.71 -0.23
CA VAL A 195 -6.11 -8.24 -0.23
C VAL A 195 -6.78 -8.59 -1.55
N THR A 196 -7.66 -9.58 -1.53
CA THR A 196 -8.53 -9.93 -2.66
C THR A 196 -9.98 -9.55 -2.34
N ILE A 197 -10.63 -8.82 -3.24
CA ILE A 197 -12.01 -8.34 -3.06
C ILE A 197 -12.94 -9.11 -3.99
N GLY A 198 -13.87 -9.88 -3.42
CA GLY A 198 -14.74 -10.77 -4.19
C GLY A 198 -13.94 -11.78 -5.00
N LYS A 199 -14.24 -11.91 -6.31
CA LYS A 199 -13.56 -12.87 -7.20
C LYS A 199 -12.42 -12.27 -8.04
N LYS A 200 -12.42 -10.95 -8.24
CA LYS A 200 -11.54 -10.27 -9.22
C LYS A 200 -11.00 -8.91 -8.75
N GLY A 201 -11.47 -8.39 -7.62
CA GLY A 201 -11.02 -7.11 -7.11
C GLY A 201 -9.66 -7.22 -6.41
N PHE A 202 -8.90 -6.13 -6.44
CA PHE A 202 -7.55 -6.03 -5.90
C PHE A 202 -7.36 -4.68 -5.20
N ALA A 203 -6.38 -4.60 -4.30
CA ALA A 203 -5.95 -3.36 -3.67
C ALA A 203 -4.74 -2.76 -4.40
N PHE A 204 -4.61 -1.44 -4.36
CA PHE A 204 -3.44 -0.71 -4.82
C PHE A 204 -3.19 0.52 -3.94
N ILE A 205 -1.98 1.07 -3.99
CA ILE A 205 -1.59 2.27 -3.25
C ILE A 205 -1.46 3.42 -4.24
N THR A 206 -1.96 4.60 -3.88
CA THR A 206 -1.83 5.83 -4.66
C THR A 206 -1.49 7.00 -3.75
N SER A 207 -0.82 8.02 -4.28
CA SER A 207 -0.78 9.34 -3.65
C SER A 207 -2.18 9.98 -3.71
N ALA A 208 -2.46 10.86 -2.75
CA ALA A 208 -3.67 11.68 -2.72
C ALA A 208 -3.62 12.81 -3.77
#